data_AF-A0A496R8P8-F1
#
_entry.id   AF-A0A496R8P8-F1
#
_cell.length_a   1.000
_cell.length_b   1.000
_cell.length_c   1.000
_cell.angle_alpha   90.00
_cell.angle_beta   90.00
_cell.angle_gamma   90.00
#
_symmetry.space_group_name_H-M   'P 1'
#
loop_
_entity.id
_entity.type
_entity.pdbx_description
1 polymer ?
#
loop_
_entity_poly.entity_id
_entity_poly.type
_entity_poly.pdbx_seq_one_letter_code
_entity_poly.pdbx_strand_id
1 'polypeptide(L)' 'YLAVISLMTISAALYSTGRSWKGANLVVIGAAVFMLSGTVIVVNQFLVLIPNSPMISLPLYWAAQLMIVRGIQISD' A
#
# COMPACT_ATOMS: atom_id res chain seq x y z
N TYR A 1 -1.41 2.26 14.64
CA TYR A 1 -1.74 1.76 13.29
C TYR A 1 -0.83 2.36 12.22
N LEU A 2 -0.81 3.70 12.05
CA LEU A 2 0.09 4.38 11.09
C LEU A 2 1.59 4.05 11.29
N ALA A 3 2.04 3.91 12.53
CA ALA A 3 3.42 3.51 12.86
C ALA A 3 3.78 2.11 12.32
N VAL A 4 2.86 1.15 12.35
CA VAL A 4 3.11 -0.23 11.86
C VAL A 4 3.13 -0.25 10.33
N ILE A 5 2.23 0.50 9.69
CA ILE A 5 2.17 0.56 8.22
C ILE A 5 3.35 1.34 7.66
N SER A 6 3.79 2.41 8.32
CA SER A 6 5.03 3.11 7.95
C SER A 6 6.25 2.21 8.11
N LEU A 7 6.33 1.42 9.18
CA LEU A 7 7.41 0.44 9.36
C LEU A 7 7.39 -0.65 8.28
N MET A 8 6.21 -1.17 7.90
CA MET A 8 6.05 -2.08 6.75
C MET A 8 6.44 -1.43 5.41
N THR A 9 6.11 -0.15 5.23
CA THR A 9 6.45 0.59 4.00
C THR A 9 7.96 0.79 3.91
N ILE A 10 8.59 1.17 5.01
CA ILE A 10 10.03 1.36 5.12
C ILE A 10 10.76 0.03 4.92
N SER A 11 10.31 -1.07 5.53
CA SER A 11 10.94 -2.38 5.35
C SER A 11 10.81 -2.90 3.93
N ALA A 12 9.65 -2.70 3.29
CA ALA A 12 9.43 -3.09 1.90
C ALA A 12 10.28 -2.22 0.93
N ALA A 13 10.35 -0.92 1.17
CA ALA A 13 11.20 0.00 0.40
C ALA A 13 12.69 -0.36 0.55
N LEU A 14 13.18 -0.55 1.78
CA LEU A 14 14.57 -0.93 2.04
C LEU A 14 14.93 -2.27 1.38
N TYR A 15 14.03 -3.26 1.39
CA TYR A 15 14.26 -4.54 0.73
C TYR A 15 14.45 -4.41 -0.79
N SER A 16 13.66 -3.55 -1.43
CA SER A 16 13.76 -3.29 -2.88
C SER A 16 14.93 -2.36 -3.27
N THR A 17 15.36 -1.48 -2.37
CA THR A 17 16.46 -0.53 -2.64
C THR A 17 17.80 -1.26 -2.84
N GLY A 18 17.93 -2.49 -2.33
CA GLY A 18 19.10 -3.35 -2.58
C GLY A 18 19.07 -4.15 -3.90
N ARG A 19 17.98 -4.09 -4.69
CA ARG A 19 17.76 -4.98 -5.85
C ARG A 19 17.39 -4.28 -7.16
N SER A 20 16.59 -3.20 -7.12
CA SER A 20 16.24 -2.39 -8.29
C SER A 20 15.59 -1.08 -7.87
N TRP A 21 16.04 0.05 -8.44
CA TRP A 21 15.43 1.37 -8.19
C TRP A 21 13.99 1.46 -8.69
N LYS A 22 13.69 0.77 -9.81
CA LYS A 22 12.33 0.70 -10.36
C LYS A 22 11.42 -0.14 -9.48
N GLY A 23 11.93 -1.27 -8.98
CA GLY A 23 11.22 -2.11 -8.00
C GLY A 23 10.87 -1.32 -6.73
N ALA A 24 11.82 -0.52 -6.24
CA ALA A 24 11.62 0.30 -5.04
C ALA A 24 10.54 1.35 -5.18
N ASN A 25 10.51 2.05 -6.32
CA ASN A 25 9.47 3.04 -6.55
C ASN A 25 8.07 2.40 -6.60
N LEU A 26 7.94 1.22 -7.21
CA LEU A 26 6.68 0.47 -7.28
C LEU A 26 6.18 0.01 -5.91
N VAL A 27 7.09 -0.45 -5.04
CA VAL A 27 6.77 -0.83 -3.66
C VAL A 27 6.30 0.37 -2.84
N VAL A 28 6.99 1.51 -2.95
CA VAL A 28 6.63 2.74 -2.22
C VAL A 28 5.26 3.26 -2.66
N ILE A 29 5.00 3.29 -3.97
CA ILE A 29 3.69 3.71 -4.50
C ILE A 29 2.59 2.75 -4.03
N GLY A 30 2.83 1.44 -4.13
CA GLY A 30 1.86 0.44 -3.65
C GLY A 30 1.57 0.57 -2.16
N ALA A 31 2.59 0.84 -1.34
CA ALA A 31 2.42 1.05 0.09
C ALA A 31 1.65 2.34 0.44
N ALA A 32 1.85 3.43 -0.32
CA ALA A 32 1.05 4.64 -0.18
C ALA A 32 -0.43 4.38 -0.53
N VAL A 33 -0.69 3.63 -1.59
CA VAL A 33 -2.05 3.21 -1.99
C VAL A 33 -2.69 2.31 -0.93
N PHE A 34 -1.89 1.42 -0.31
CA PHE A 34 -2.33 0.59 0.81
C PHE A 34 -2.78 1.42 2.02
N MET A 35 -1.99 2.45 2.37
CA MET A 35 -2.34 3.38 3.44
C MET A 35 -3.64 4.12 3.14
N LEU A 36 -3.85 4.55 1.90
CA LEU A 36 -5.09 5.21 1.48
C LEU A 36 -6.30 4.28 1.61
N SER A 37 -6.18 3.03 1.14
CA SER A 37 -7.24 2.02 1.33
C SER A 37 -7.56 1.81 2.81
N GLY A 38 -6.53 1.61 3.64
CA GLY A 38 -6.69 1.45 5.09
C GLY A 38 -7.35 2.66 5.76
N THR A 39 -7.03 3.87 5.29
CA THR A 39 -7.63 5.11 5.81
C THR A 39 -9.12 5.17 5.49
N VAL A 40 -9.53 4.83 4.26
CA VAL A 40 -10.95 4.78 3.87
C VAL A 40 -11.71 3.77 4.72
N ILE A 41 -11.14 2.60 4.99
CA ILE A 41 -11.75 1.57 5.84
C ILE A 41 -11.92 2.08 7.28
N VAL A 42 -10.86 2.65 7.86
CA VAL A 42 -10.89 3.18 9.24
C VAL A 42 -11.87 4.35 9.37
N VAL A 43 -11.89 5.27 8.41
CA VAL A 43 -12.85 6.40 8.42
C VAL A 43 -14.27 5.88 8.32
N ASN A 44 -14.54 4.92 7.43
CA ASN A 44 -15.84 4.29 7.29
C ASN A 44 -16.32 3.58 8.56
N GLN A 45 -15.39 3.00 9.31
CA GLN A 45 -15.68 2.19 10.49
C GLN A 45 -15.81 3.00 11.79
N PHE A 46 -15.08 4.13 11.91
CA PHE A 46 -14.95 4.86 13.19
C PHE A 46 -15.39 6.32 13.14
N LEU A 47 -15.47 6.97 11.98
CA LEU A 47 -15.78 8.39 11.86
C LEU A 47 -17.12 8.65 11.21
N VAL A 48 -17.30 8.20 9.96
CA VAL A 48 -18.51 8.46 9.16
C VAL A 48 -18.77 7.26 8.27
N LEU A 49 -20.01 6.76 8.26
CA LEU A 49 -20.41 5.71 7.34
C LEU A 49 -20.35 6.25 5.90
N ILE A 50 -19.42 5.75 5.10
CA ILE A 50 -19.28 6.05 3.68
C ILE A 50 -20.06 4.96 2.92
N PRO A 51 -21.23 5.26 2.35
CA PRO A 51 -21.95 4.29 1.52
C PRO A 51 -21.05 3.85 0.35
N ASN A 52 -21.03 2.55 0.07
CA ASN A 52 -20.19 1.92 -0.94
C ASN A 52 -18.67 2.01 -0.71
N SER A 53 -18.19 2.32 0.51
CA SER A 53 -16.76 2.27 0.87
C SER A 53 -16.03 0.99 0.42
N PRO A 54 -16.64 -0.22 0.49
CA PRO A 54 -15.99 -1.45 0.01
C PRO A 54 -15.69 -1.43 -1.49
N MET A 55 -16.52 -0.79 -2.32
CA MET A 55 -16.32 -0.71 -3.77
C MET A 55 -15.07 0.10 -4.15
N ILE A 56 -14.57 0.95 -3.25
CA ILE A 56 -13.39 1.80 -3.48
C ILE A 56 -12.18 1.23 -2.73
N SER A 57 -12.36 0.83 -1.47
CA SER A 57 -11.27 0.34 -0.63
C SER A 57 -10.70 -1.00 -1.10
N LEU A 58 -11.52 -1.96 -1.57
CA LEU A 58 -11.06 -3.24 -2.10
C LEU A 58 -10.18 -3.12 -3.34
N PRO A 59 -10.58 -2.41 -4.41
CA PRO A 59 -9.72 -2.25 -5.58
C PRO A 59 -8.45 -1.44 -5.28
N LEU A 60 -8.50 -0.44 -4.40
CA LEU A 60 -7.29 0.25 -3.90
C LEU A 60 -6.35 -0.72 -3.19
N TYR A 61 -6.89 -1.59 -2.33
CA TYR A 61 -6.12 -2.60 -1.61
C TYR A 61 -5.47 -3.61 -2.56
N TRP A 62 -6.21 -4.07 -3.57
CA TRP A 62 -5.73 -4.99 -4.59
C TRP A 62 -4.63 -4.35 -5.46
N ALA A 63 -4.84 -3.10 -5.89
CA ALA A 63 -3.87 -2.35 -6.68
C ALA A 63 -2.56 -2.14 -5.90
N ALA A 64 -2.66 -1.81 -4.62
CA ALA A 64 -1.52 -1.70 -3.71
C ALA A 64 -0.72 -3.00 -3.64
N GLN A 65 -1.39 -4.14 -3.43
CA GLN A 65 -0.73 -5.44 -3.39
C GLN A 65 -0.06 -5.81 -4.70
N LEU A 66 -0.71 -5.57 -5.85
CA LEU A 66 -0.12 -5.80 -7.17
C LEU A 66 1.15 -4.97 -7.38
N MET A 67 1.13 -3.70 -6.99
CA MET A 67 2.28 -2.80 -7.11
C MET A 67 3.44 -3.24 -6.21
N ILE A 68 3.16 -3.65 -4.97
CA ILE A 68 4.17 -4.16 -4.05
C ILE A 68 4.76 -5.47 -4.57
N VAL A 69 3.92 -6.44 -4.96
CA VAL A 69 4.39 -7.75 -5.46
C VAL A 69 5.20 -7.59 -6.74
N ARG A 70 4.71 -6.80 -7.70
CA ARG A 70 5.46 -6.53 -8.93
C ARG A 70 6.74 -5.75 -8.66
N GLY A 71 6.73 -4.80 -7.73
CA GLY A 71 7.92 -4.07 -7.31
C GLY A 71 8.99 -4.97 -6.70
N ILE A 72 8.59 -6.01 -5.95
CA ILE A 72 9.52 -7.01 -5.39
C ILE A 72 10.06 -7.97 -6.47
N GLN A 73 9.24 -8.29 -7.48
CA GLN A 73 9.62 -9.20 -8.58
C GLN A 73 10.53 -8.56 -9.62
N ILE A 74 10.55 -7.23 -9.72
CA ILE A 74 11.46 -6.50 -10.60
C ILE A 74 12.85 -6.50 -9.93
N SER A 75 13.71 -7.39 -10.40
CA SER A 75 15.16 -7.30 -10.24
C SER A 75 15.75 -6.80 -11.56
N ASP A 76 16.68 -5.84 -11.48
CA ASP A 76 17.42 -5.35 -12.65
C ASP A 76 18.26 -6.47 -13.29
#